data_AF-A0A9Q9CDA0-F1
#
_entry.id   AF-A0A9Q9CDA0-F1
#
_cell.length_a   1.000
_cell.length_b   1.000
_cell.length_c   1.000
_cell.angle_alpha   90.00
_cell.angle_beta   90.00
_cell.angle_gamma   90.00
#
_symmetry.space_group_name_H-M   'P 1'
#
loop_
_entity.id
_entity.type
_entity.pdbx_description
1 polymer ?
#
loop_
_entity_poly.entity_id
_entity_poly.type
_entity_poly.pdbx_seq_one_letter_code
_entity_poly.pdbx_strand_id
1 'polypeptide(L)'
;MMRPLNRHVEGETVYSFGKVESRLGDGKYKVTFREKDIIIATRGWLDTGTWIRMYGTFKSGVLRTTFVGDLGSVDINLLERAIEYTRERL
;
A
#
# COMPACT_ATOMS: atom_id res chain seq x y z
N MET A 1 -5.00 -11.25 -5.06
CA MET A 1 -5.87 -10.84 -3.94
C MET A 1 -5.20 -9.71 -3.16
N MET A 2 -5.96 -8.76 -2.62
CA MET A 2 -5.40 -7.71 -1.75
C MET A 2 -4.89 -8.33 -0.45
N ARG A 3 -3.78 -7.83 0.09
CA ARG A 3 -3.23 -8.27 1.37
C ARG A 3 -2.75 -7.07 2.20
N PRO A 4 -2.67 -7.19 3.53
CA PRO A 4 -2.13 -6.12 4.37
C PRO A 4 -0.70 -5.79 3.96
N LEU A 5 -0.28 -4.56 4.27
CA LEU A 5 1.11 -4.16 4.05
C LEU A 5 2.03 -5.12 4.79
N ASN A 6 2.95 -5.75 4.07
CA ASN A 6 3.84 -6.75 4.63
C ASN A 6 5.27 -6.58 4.07
N ARG A 7 6.17 -7.45 4.50
CA ARG A 7 7.56 -7.57 4.06
C ARG A 7 7.75 -7.32 2.56
N HIS A 8 8.82 -6.61 2.25
CA HIS A 8 9.40 -6.43 0.93
C HIS A 8 9.97 -7.75 0.40
N VAL A 9 9.55 -8.15 -0.80
CA VAL A 9 10.18 -9.25 -1.56
C VAL A 9 10.46 -8.74 -2.97
N GLU A 10 11.74 -8.67 -3.34
CA GLU A 10 12.18 -8.14 -4.64
C GLU A 10 11.54 -8.93 -5.80
N GLY A 11 11.05 -8.23 -6.82
CA GLY A 11 10.38 -8.82 -7.98
C GLY A 11 8.93 -9.24 -7.71
N GLU A 12 8.46 -9.23 -6.47
CA GLU A 12 7.09 -9.59 -6.14
C GLU A 12 6.11 -8.48 -6.55
N THR A 13 5.02 -8.90 -7.19
CA THR A 13 3.88 -8.03 -7.50
C THR A 13 2.83 -8.14 -6.41
N VAL A 14 2.43 -7.01 -5.85
CA VAL A 14 1.59 -6.94 -4.66
C VAL A 14 0.39 -6.03 -4.90
N TYR A 15 -0.75 -6.40 -4.31
CA TYR A 15 -1.90 -5.52 -4.15
C TYR A 15 -2.10 -5.31 -2.65
N SER A 16 -1.94 -4.08 -2.18
CA SER A 16 -1.96 -3.77 -0.75
C SER A 16 -2.59 -2.40 -0.47
N PHE A 17 -2.61 -2.00 0.80
CA PHE A 17 -3.15 -0.72 1.25
C PHE A 17 -2.31 -0.18 2.42
N GLY A 18 -2.41 1.13 2.65
CA GLY A 18 -1.74 1.80 3.76
C GLY A 18 -2.02 3.29 3.76
N LYS A 19 -1.56 3.96 4.80
CA LYS A 19 -1.68 5.41 4.98
C LYS A 19 -0.42 6.10 4.47
N VAL A 20 -0.58 7.16 3.68
CA VAL A 20 0.55 8.00 3.25
C VAL A 20 1.04 8.77 4.46
N GLU A 21 2.24 8.45 4.95
CA GLU A 21 2.82 9.10 6.13
C GLU A 21 3.60 10.35 5.72
N SER A 22 4.47 10.24 4.71
CA SER A 22 5.31 11.35 4.28
C SER A 22 5.68 11.26 2.81
N ARG A 23 6.04 12.42 2.24
CA ARG A 23 6.55 12.55 0.89
C ARG A 23 8.07 12.63 0.93
N LEU A 24 8.75 11.81 0.12
CA LEU A 24 10.21 11.69 0.11
C LEU A 24 10.88 12.43 -1.06
N GLY A 25 10.10 13.03 -1.96
CA GLY A 25 10.58 13.64 -3.21
C GLY A 25 10.53 12.68 -4.40
N ASP A 26 10.68 13.21 -5.63
CA ASP A 26 10.74 12.44 -6.88
C ASP A 26 9.60 11.42 -7.10
N GLY A 27 8.38 11.76 -6.67
CA GLY A 27 7.22 10.87 -6.75
C GLY A 27 7.27 9.67 -5.81
N LYS A 28 8.14 9.71 -4.79
CA LYS A 28 8.25 8.69 -3.74
C LYS A 28 7.52 9.11 -2.47
N TYR A 29 6.87 8.14 -1.84
CA TYR A 29 6.10 8.32 -0.62
C TYR A 29 6.36 7.18 0.34
N LYS A 30 6.41 7.47 1.63
CA LYS A 30 6.40 6.46 2.69
C LYS A 30 4.95 6.13 3.02
N VAL A 31 4.61 4.85 2.95
CA VAL A 31 3.27 4.34 3.23
C VAL A 31 3.35 3.38 4.39
N THR A 32 2.48 3.56 5.38
CA THR A 32 2.51 2.80 6.62
C THR A 32 1.20 2.08 6.87
N PHE A 33 1.29 0.94 7.55
CA PHE A 33 0.14 0.24 8.09
C PHE A 33 0.58 -0.47 9.37
N ARG A 34 -0.03 -0.11 10.51
CA ARG A 34 0.44 -0.52 11.84
C ARG A 34 1.93 -0.16 12.01
N GLU A 35 2.76 -1.13 12.41
CA GLU A 35 4.21 -0.97 12.60
C GLU A 35 5.04 -1.25 11.32
N LYS A 36 4.39 -1.45 10.17
CA LYS A 36 5.06 -1.73 8.91
C LYS A 36 5.05 -0.50 8.02
N ASP A 37 6.14 -0.31 7.29
CA ASP A 37 6.24 0.72 6.27
C ASP A 37 6.92 0.21 5.00
N ILE A 38 6.55 0.85 3.90
CA ILE A 38 7.18 0.68 2.61
C ILE A 38 7.40 2.03 1.94
N ILE A 39 8.34 2.08 1.01
CA ILE A 39 8.46 3.20 0.08
C ILE A 39 7.75 2.81 -1.22
N ILE A 40 6.86 3.67 -1.68
CA ILE A 40 6.22 3.54 -2.99
C ILE A 40 6.73 4.63 -3.94
N ALA A 41 6.76 4.33 -5.23
CA ALA A 41 6.94 5.32 -6.29
C ALA A 41 5.70 5.35 -7.17
N THR A 42 5.13 6.53 -7.38
CA THR A 42 3.96 6.75 -8.25
C THR A 42 4.09 8.04 -9.03
N ARG A 43 3.41 8.12 -10.18
CA ARG A 43 3.35 9.33 -11.01
C ARG A 43 2.37 10.37 -10.46
N GLY A 44 1.41 9.94 -9.64
CA GLY A 44 0.39 10.80 -9.06
C GLY A 44 0.89 11.63 -7.87
N TRP A 45 0.19 12.73 -7.61
CA TRP A 45 0.27 13.40 -6.32
C TRP A 45 -0.55 12.63 -5.28
N LEU A 46 0.00 12.43 -4.09
CA LEU A 46 -0.70 11.83 -2.96
C LEU A 46 -0.59 12.76 -1.76
N ASP A 47 -1.71 12.99 -1.09
CA ASP A 47 -1.74 13.82 0.10
C ASP A 47 -1.36 13.01 1.34
N THR A 48 -0.53 13.59 2.20
CA THR A 48 -0.18 12.99 3.49
C THR A 48 -1.42 12.84 4.36
N GLY A 49 -1.53 11.70 5.03
CA GLY A 49 -2.69 11.36 5.85
C GLY A 49 -3.78 10.58 5.13
N THR A 50 -3.73 10.50 3.80
CA THR A 50 -4.70 9.72 3.01
C THR A 50 -4.45 8.22 3.11
N TRP A 51 -5.53 7.46 3.14
CA TRP A 51 -5.48 6.01 2.98
C TRP A 51 -5.56 5.67 1.49
N ILE A 52 -4.69 4.78 1.05
CA ILE A 52 -4.62 4.37 -0.35
C ILE A 52 -4.59 2.86 -0.46
N ARG A 53 -5.10 2.35 -1.57
CA ARG A 53 -4.79 1.03 -2.11
C ARG A 53 -3.80 1.18 -3.25
N MET A 54 -2.92 0.21 -3.40
CA MET A 54 -1.82 0.26 -4.35
C MET A 54 -1.52 -1.10 -4.92
N TYR A 55 -1.30 -1.15 -6.24
CA TYR A 55 -0.87 -2.32 -6.97
C TYR A 55 0.43 -2.02 -7.70
N GLY A 56 1.43 -2.89 -7.58
CA GLY A 56 2.72 -2.68 -8.21
C GLY A 56 3.71 -3.79 -7.93
N THR A 57 4.95 -3.60 -8.38
CA THR A 57 6.03 -4.58 -8.23
C THR A 57 7.18 -3.96 -7.43
N PHE A 58 7.72 -4.71 -6.47
CA PHE A 58 8.92 -4.29 -5.77
C PHE A 58 10.14 -4.35 -6.68
N LYS A 59 10.82 -3.20 -6.80
CA LYS A 59 12.11 -3.07 -7.48
C LYS A 59 13.05 -2.19 -6.68
N SER A 60 14.20 -2.74 -6.31
CA SER A 60 15.23 -2.07 -5.50
C SER A 60 14.68 -1.54 -4.18
N GLY A 61 13.86 -2.33 -3.48
CA GLY A 61 13.26 -1.95 -2.19
C GLY A 61 12.16 -0.88 -2.27
N VAL A 62 11.73 -0.50 -3.48
CA VAL A 62 10.63 0.45 -3.71
C VAL A 62 9.51 -0.25 -4.45
N LEU A 63 8.27 -0.10 -3.97
CA LEU A 63 7.10 -0.54 -4.70
C LEU A 63 6.84 0.43 -5.87
N ARG A 64 7.17 0.01 -7.09
CA ARG A 64 6.83 0.78 -8.29
C ARG A 64 5.36 0.53 -8.61
N THR A 65 4.53 1.53 -8.36
CA THR A 65 3.08 1.40 -8.51
C THR A 65 2.69 1.44 -9.99
N THR A 66 1.85 0.49 -10.36
CA THR A 66 1.07 0.50 -11.61
C THR A 66 -0.23 1.25 -11.40
N PHE A 67 -0.81 1.12 -10.19
CA PHE A 67 -2.07 1.75 -9.81
C PHE A 67 -2.03 2.19 -8.35
N VAL A 68 -2.64 3.34 -8.08
CA VAL A 68 -2.95 3.84 -6.74
C VAL A 68 -4.39 4.35 -6.75
N GLY A 69 -5.17 4.04 -5.73
CA GLY A 69 -6.53 4.52 -5.56
C GLY A 69 -6.80 4.96 -4.13
N ASP A 70 -7.62 5.98 -3.97
CA ASP A 70 -8.03 6.54 -2.69
C ASP A 70 -8.96 5.57 -1.91
N LEU A 71 -8.85 5.56 -0.59
CA LEU A 71 -9.67 4.82 0.38
C LEU A 71 -10.28 5.73 1.46
N GLY A 72 -10.42 7.04 1.22
CA GLY A 72 -10.77 8.05 2.22
C GLY A 72 -12.12 7.86 2.92
N SER A 73 -13.04 7.11 2.33
CA SER A 73 -14.35 6.75 2.93
C SER A 73 -14.45 5.29 3.35
N VAL A 74 -13.34 4.54 3.31
CA VAL A 74 -13.33 3.12 3.65
C VAL A 74 -13.00 2.95 5.14
N ASP A 75 -13.81 2.15 5.84
CA ASP A 75 -13.46 1.68 7.18
C ASP A 75 -12.29 0.68 7.06
N ILE A 76 -11.10 1.14 7.47
CA ILE A 76 -9.86 0.40 7.35
C ILE A 76 -9.84 -0.84 8.26
N ASN A 77 -10.50 -0.79 9.42
CA ASN A 77 -10.57 -1.94 10.32
C ASN A 77 -11.44 -3.04 9.72
N LEU A 78 -12.56 -2.66 9.08
CA LEU A 78 -13.42 -3.61 8.39
C LEU A 78 -12.73 -4.20 7.16
N LEU A 79 -12.01 -3.38 6.38
CA LEU A 79 -11.23 -3.83 5.23
C LEU A 79 -10.19 -4.87 5.63
N GLU A 80 -9.43 -4.62 6.70
CA GLU A 80 -8.45 -5.57 7.22
C GLU A 80 -9.09 -6.91 7.58
N ARG A 81 -10.18 -6.89 8.37
CA ARG A 81 -10.90 -8.11 8.76
C ARG A 81 -11.44 -8.88 7.56
N ALA A 82 -11.93 -8.17 6.53
CA ALA A 82 -12.42 -8.81 5.32
C ALA A 82 -11.29 -9.53 4.55
N ILE A 83 -10.10 -8.93 4.50
CA ILE A 83 -8.92 -9.53 3.87
C ILE A 83 -8.46 -10.77 4.64
N GLU A 84 -8.40 -10.70 5.97
CA GLU A 84 -8.04 -11.83 6.84
C GLU A 84 -9.02 -12.99 6.65
N TYR A 85 -10.32 -12.72 6.75
CA TYR A 85 -11.37 -13.71 6.54
C TYR A 85 -11.27 -14.41 5.18
N THR A 86 -11.00 -13.65 4.12
CA THR A 86 -10.92 -14.22 2.78
C THR A 86 -9.67 -15.09 2.62
N ARG A 87 -8.57 -14.73 3.29
CA ARG A 87 -7.32 -15.49 3.27
C ARG A 87 -7.41 -16.81 4.04
N GLU A 88 -8.24 -16.90 5.07
CA GLU A 88 -8.46 -18.16 5.82
C GLU A 88 -9.33 -19.17 5.05
N ARG A 89 -10.07 -18.70 4.04
CA ARG A 89 -11.06 -19.51 3.30
C ARG A 89 -10.63 -19.90 1.89
N LEU A 90 -9.47 -19.44 1.42
CA LEU A 90 -8.86 -19.77 0.14
C LEU A 90 -7.53 -20.51 0.38
#